data_AF-A0A845DZF4-F1
#
_entry.id   AF-A0A845DZF4-F1
#
_cell.length_a   1.000
_cell.length_b   1.000
_cell.length_c   1.000
_cell.angle_alpha   90.00
_cell.angle_beta   90.00
_cell.angle_gamma   90.00
#
_symmetry.space_group_name_H-M   'P 1'
#
loop_
_entity.id
_entity.type
_entity.pdbx_description
1 polymer ?
#
loop_
_entity_poly.entity_id
_entity_poly.type
_entity_poly.pdbx_seq_one_letter_code
_entity_poly.pdbx_strand_id
1 'polypeptide(L)'
;MGQVCKVVFISLIFTLMPLSLHAGWGEGATEQWDRFYSQYRSLLHDGKNETAERLLHSRVPDMEKYIEGLSAEDQAAWEHVSRSEEEGRLSETALIFFEVLASEDKERALEQKLMAFHMGMFTVPVDHVIQDWETLEPVVMHVHASAETGQLRHALEHYQLQPTSESAAAASAMVEALINGGSEENVSFIGMTAGVGGFIIAVLFYVGILKHPARSKIRHTIKERNS
;
A
#
# COMPACT_ATOMS: atom_id res chain seq x y z
N MET A 1 -2.56 50.90 -42.22
CA MET A 1 -1.34 50.48 -41.50
C MET A 1 -1.56 50.17 -40.02
N GLY A 2 -2.46 50.85 -39.29
CA GLY A 2 -2.70 50.57 -37.86
C GLY A 2 -3.38 49.24 -37.50
N GLN A 3 -4.02 48.54 -38.45
CA GLN A 3 -4.58 47.20 -38.23
C GLN A 3 -3.55 46.08 -38.34
N VAL A 4 -2.53 46.23 -39.21
CA VAL A 4 -1.49 45.21 -39.42
C VAL A 4 -0.57 45.14 -38.20
N CYS A 5 -0.25 46.28 -37.58
CA CYS A 5 0.51 46.30 -36.32
C CYS A 5 -0.20 45.63 -35.15
N LYS A 6 -1.55 45.66 -35.10
CA LYS A 6 -2.33 45.00 -34.03
C LYS A 6 -2.28 43.47 -34.14
N VAL A 7 -2.35 42.94 -35.35
CA VAL A 7 -2.27 41.47 -35.58
C VAL A 7 -0.88 40.95 -35.26
N VAL A 8 0.17 41.70 -35.62
CA VAL A 8 1.56 41.35 -35.27
C VAL A 8 1.78 41.40 -33.76
N PHE A 9 1.24 42.40 -33.05
CA PHE A 9 1.36 42.47 -31.59
C PHE A 9 0.63 41.32 -30.88
N ILE A 10 -0.55 40.91 -31.36
CA ILE A 10 -1.28 39.79 -30.76
C ILE A 10 -0.57 38.45 -31.04
N SER A 11 -0.01 38.26 -32.25
CA SER A 11 0.79 37.06 -32.54
C SER A 11 2.11 37.05 -31.76
N LEU A 12 2.70 38.24 -31.51
CA LEU A 12 3.91 38.39 -30.70
C LEU A 12 3.62 38.08 -29.22
N ILE A 13 2.46 38.46 -28.68
CA ILE A 13 2.04 38.11 -27.32
C ILE A 13 1.79 36.60 -27.19
N PHE A 14 1.20 35.94 -28.20
CA PHE A 14 1.00 34.48 -28.19
C PHE A 14 2.32 33.69 -28.36
N THR A 15 3.34 34.28 -28.99
CA THR A 15 4.68 33.65 -29.12
C THR A 15 5.64 34.01 -27.98
N LEU A 16 5.41 35.13 -27.28
CA LEU A 16 6.11 35.54 -26.06
C LEU A 16 5.42 35.10 -24.77
N MET A 17 4.20 34.54 -24.84
CA MET A 17 3.64 33.81 -23.71
C MET A 17 4.59 32.65 -23.46
N PRO A 18 5.22 32.60 -22.28
CA PRO A 18 6.29 31.67 -22.09
C PRO A 18 5.64 30.28 -22.07
N LEU A 19 6.06 29.42 -23.00
CA LEU A 19 5.94 27.97 -22.93
C LEU A 19 6.62 27.39 -21.66
N SER A 20 7.02 28.23 -20.70
CA SER A 20 7.50 27.86 -19.36
C SER A 20 6.41 27.30 -18.45
N LEU A 21 5.18 27.10 -18.92
CA LEU A 21 4.20 26.28 -18.20
C LEU A 21 4.56 24.78 -18.21
N HIS A 22 5.47 24.33 -19.07
CA HIS A 22 5.92 22.93 -19.15
C HIS A 22 7.39 22.70 -18.78
N ALA A 23 8.13 23.74 -18.40
CA ALA A 23 9.56 23.63 -18.11
C ALA A 23 9.84 24.02 -16.66
N GLY A 24 9.87 23.03 -15.76
CA GLY A 24 10.46 23.23 -14.43
C GLY A 24 9.83 22.53 -13.24
N TRP A 25 9.02 21.47 -13.40
CA TRP A 25 8.51 20.68 -12.27
C TRP A 25 9.28 19.38 -12.02
N GLY A 26 10.50 19.24 -12.57
CA GLY A 26 11.25 17.98 -12.54
C GLY A 26 12.05 17.71 -11.26
N GLU A 27 12.63 18.75 -10.63
CA GLU A 27 13.50 18.58 -9.44
C GLU A 27 13.12 19.54 -8.29
N GLY A 28 12.63 20.75 -8.59
CA GLY A 28 12.21 21.70 -7.54
C GLY A 28 10.79 21.47 -7.02
N ALA A 29 9.96 20.77 -7.80
CA ALA A 29 8.58 20.46 -7.42
C ALA A 29 8.50 19.37 -6.35
N THR A 30 9.32 18.33 -6.48
CA THR A 30 9.41 17.21 -5.53
C THR A 30 9.86 17.73 -4.16
N GLU A 31 10.91 18.55 -4.12
CA GLU A 31 11.36 19.20 -2.88
C GLU A 31 10.30 20.13 -2.25
N GLN A 32 9.48 20.79 -3.08
CA GLN A 32 8.37 21.62 -2.60
C GLN A 32 7.27 20.77 -1.95
N TRP A 33 6.94 19.61 -2.54
CA TRP A 33 5.92 18.72 -2.01
C TRP A 33 6.36 18.03 -0.72
N ASP A 34 7.61 17.56 -0.63
CA ASP A 34 8.16 16.96 0.59
C ASP A 34 8.11 17.93 1.80
N ARG A 35 8.43 19.20 1.56
CA ARG A 35 8.32 20.26 2.59
C ARG A 35 6.88 20.50 3.00
N PHE A 36 5.95 20.48 2.05
CA PHE A 36 4.53 20.59 2.35
C PHE A 36 4.05 19.40 3.21
N TYR A 37 4.37 18.16 2.81
CA TYR A 37 3.96 16.95 3.53
C TYR A 37 4.52 16.88 4.95
N SER A 38 5.80 17.19 5.12
CA SER A 38 6.44 17.24 6.44
C SER A 38 5.81 18.30 7.35
N GLN A 39 5.53 19.49 6.82
CA GLN A 39 4.83 20.54 7.55
C GLN A 39 3.39 20.14 7.91
N TYR A 40 2.65 19.58 6.95
CA TYR A 40 1.28 19.12 7.16
C TYR A 40 1.21 18.04 8.24
N ARG A 41 2.08 17.02 8.18
CA ARG A 41 2.17 15.97 9.21
C ARG A 41 2.56 16.51 10.57
N SER A 42 3.50 17.47 10.63
CA SER A 42 3.87 18.12 11.90
C SER A 42 2.70 18.86 12.53
N LEU A 43 1.87 19.54 11.72
CA LEU A 43 0.69 20.24 12.23
C LEU A 43 -0.36 19.27 12.79
N LEU A 44 -0.57 18.13 12.13
CA LEU A 44 -1.45 17.07 12.64
C LEU A 44 -0.92 16.48 13.94
N HIS A 45 0.38 16.19 14.02
CA HIS A 45 1.02 15.67 15.23
C HIS A 45 0.91 16.63 16.41
N ASP A 46 1.04 17.94 16.15
CA ASP A 46 0.85 19.01 17.14
C ASP A 46 -0.64 19.23 17.52
N GLY A 47 -1.58 18.50 16.91
CA GLY A 47 -3.03 18.67 17.13
C GLY A 47 -3.62 19.94 16.51
N LYS A 48 -2.89 20.62 15.61
CA LYS A 48 -3.31 21.87 14.95
C LYS A 48 -4.14 21.59 13.70
N ASN A 49 -5.20 20.80 13.85
CA ASN A 49 -6.00 20.28 12.73
C ASN A 49 -6.57 21.38 11.83
N GLU A 50 -7.13 22.46 12.39
CA GLU A 50 -7.64 23.59 11.59
C GLU A 50 -6.56 24.27 10.75
N THR A 51 -5.33 24.34 11.27
CA THR A 51 -4.21 24.95 10.53
C THR A 51 -3.73 24.01 9.43
N ALA A 52 -3.69 22.71 9.72
CA ALA A 52 -3.38 21.68 8.72
C ALA A 52 -4.40 21.68 7.58
N GLU A 53 -5.69 21.76 7.88
CA GLU A 53 -6.76 21.85 6.89
C GLU A 53 -6.68 23.12 6.04
N ARG A 54 -6.39 24.29 6.65
CA ARG A 54 -6.18 25.53 5.89
C ARG A 54 -4.97 25.44 4.96
N LEU A 55 -3.87 24.83 5.44
CA LEU A 55 -2.68 24.61 4.64
C LEU A 55 -2.99 23.70 3.44
N LEU A 56 -3.69 22.59 3.69
CA LEU A 56 -4.13 21.67 2.65
C LEU A 56 -5.02 22.38 1.61
N HIS A 57 -6.07 23.06 2.05
CA HIS A 57 -6.98 23.78 1.16
C HIS A 57 -6.26 24.84 0.32
N SER A 58 -5.23 25.49 0.86
CA SER A 58 -4.41 26.45 0.10
C SER A 58 -3.57 25.81 -1.01
N ARG A 59 -3.30 24.49 -0.91
CA ARG A 59 -2.47 23.73 -1.84
C ARG A 59 -3.24 22.88 -2.84
N VAL A 60 -4.53 22.64 -2.64
CA VAL A 60 -5.39 21.90 -3.59
C VAL A 60 -5.24 22.43 -5.03
N PRO A 61 -5.30 23.74 -5.31
CA PRO A 61 -5.16 24.22 -6.70
C PRO A 61 -3.78 23.94 -7.31
N ASP A 62 -2.72 23.97 -6.50
CA ASP A 62 -1.36 23.62 -6.94
C ASP A 62 -1.27 22.11 -7.25
N MET A 63 -1.96 21.27 -6.47
CA MET A 63 -2.03 19.82 -6.67
C MET A 63 -2.79 19.49 -7.98
N GLU A 64 -3.96 20.08 -8.20
CA GLU A 64 -4.74 19.89 -9.43
C GLU A 64 -3.91 20.24 -10.66
N LYS A 65 -3.24 21.39 -10.63
CA LYS A 65 -2.35 21.83 -11.72
C LYS A 65 -1.17 20.88 -11.94
N TYR A 66 -0.62 20.30 -10.88
CA TYR A 66 0.43 19.29 -11.00
C TYR A 66 -0.09 18.03 -11.71
N ILE A 67 -1.27 17.54 -11.31
CA ILE A 67 -1.91 16.37 -11.93
C ILE A 67 -2.21 16.60 -13.43
N GLU A 68 -2.67 17.79 -13.82
CA GLU A 68 -2.88 18.15 -15.23
C GLU A 68 -1.61 18.01 -16.09
N GLY A 69 -0.43 18.08 -15.49
CA GLY A 69 0.86 17.90 -16.15
C GLY A 69 1.34 16.45 -16.24
N LEU A 70 0.67 15.49 -15.58
CA LEU A 70 1.04 14.07 -15.55
C LEU A 70 0.49 13.30 -16.76
N SER A 71 0.82 12.00 -16.81
CA SER A 71 0.29 11.08 -17.83
C SER A 71 -1.23 10.91 -17.70
N ALA A 72 -1.91 10.56 -18.81
CA ALA A 72 -3.35 10.30 -18.80
C ALA A 72 -3.74 9.15 -17.86
N GLU A 73 -2.84 8.19 -17.64
CA GLU A 73 -3.02 7.08 -16.70
C GLU A 73 -3.01 7.56 -15.25
N ASP A 74 -2.01 8.38 -14.87
CA ASP A 74 -1.92 8.98 -13.53
C ASP A 74 -3.12 9.91 -13.26
N GLN A 75 -3.57 10.67 -14.27
CA GLN A 75 -4.76 11.52 -14.17
C GLN A 75 -6.04 10.73 -13.94
N ALA A 76 -6.25 9.64 -14.71
CA ALA A 76 -7.42 8.79 -14.55
C ALA A 76 -7.46 8.10 -13.18
N ALA A 77 -6.29 7.66 -12.69
CA ALA A 77 -6.17 7.06 -11.37
C ALA A 77 -6.42 8.10 -10.25
N TRP A 78 -5.90 9.32 -10.40
CA TRP A 78 -6.20 10.43 -9.50
C TRP A 78 -7.70 10.74 -9.43
N GLU A 79 -8.37 10.83 -10.59
CA GLU A 79 -9.82 11.05 -10.63
C GLU A 79 -10.59 9.94 -9.94
N HIS A 80 -10.14 8.70 -10.02
CA HIS A 80 -10.80 7.58 -9.37
C HIS A 80 -10.73 7.69 -7.84
N VAL A 81 -9.56 8.04 -7.31
CA VAL A 81 -9.33 8.16 -5.86
C VAL A 81 -10.01 9.41 -5.29
N SER A 82 -9.87 10.56 -5.96
CA SER A 82 -10.40 11.85 -5.50
C SER A 82 -11.93 11.98 -5.63
N ARG A 83 -12.57 11.26 -6.56
CA ARG A 83 -14.04 11.33 -6.79
C ARG A 83 -14.87 10.67 -5.68
N SER A 84 -14.25 9.90 -4.79
CA SER A 84 -14.95 9.27 -3.66
C SER A 84 -15.39 10.25 -2.56
N GLU A 85 -15.11 11.54 -2.72
CA GLU A 85 -15.16 12.53 -1.65
C GLU A 85 -16.43 13.41 -1.67
N GLU A 86 -16.91 13.76 -0.48
CA GLU A 86 -17.90 14.83 -0.27
C GLU A 86 -17.25 16.21 -0.52
N GLU A 87 -18.06 17.14 -1.02
CA GLU A 87 -17.70 18.49 -1.51
C GLU A 87 -16.52 19.17 -0.77
N GLY A 88 -15.34 19.14 -1.40
CA GLY A 88 -14.25 20.09 -1.14
C GLY A 88 -13.16 19.69 -0.15
N ARG A 89 -13.12 18.44 0.34
CA ARG A 89 -12.06 17.96 1.25
C ARG A 89 -11.37 16.71 0.72
N LEU A 90 -10.06 16.84 0.46
CA LEU A 90 -9.19 15.70 0.14
C LEU A 90 -9.14 14.69 1.28
N SER A 91 -9.37 13.42 0.94
CA SER A 91 -9.22 12.26 1.80
C SER A 91 -7.74 11.96 2.07
N GLU A 92 -7.49 11.20 3.14
CA GLU A 92 -6.16 10.70 3.43
C GLU A 92 -5.62 9.80 2.30
N THR A 93 -6.50 9.00 1.69
CA THR A 93 -6.20 8.19 0.50
C THR A 93 -5.68 9.06 -0.65
N ALA A 94 -6.40 10.15 -1.00
CA ALA A 94 -5.96 11.06 -2.05
C ALA A 94 -4.62 11.72 -1.71
N LEU A 95 -4.40 12.09 -0.45
CA LEU A 95 -3.14 12.71 -0.03
C LEU A 95 -1.95 11.77 -0.14
N ILE A 96 -2.10 10.51 0.28
CA ILE A 96 -1.05 9.48 0.17
C ILE A 96 -0.81 9.15 -1.31
N PHE A 97 -1.88 9.06 -2.10
CA PHE A 97 -1.77 8.81 -3.53
C PHE A 97 -0.98 9.93 -4.23
N PHE A 98 -1.28 11.19 -3.94
CA PHE A 98 -0.50 12.32 -4.48
C PHE A 98 0.94 12.30 -3.99
N GLU A 99 1.19 11.98 -2.71
CA GLU A 99 2.55 11.93 -2.15
C GLU A 99 3.43 10.94 -2.92
N VAL A 100 2.86 9.77 -3.28
CA VAL A 100 3.56 8.77 -4.09
C VAL A 100 3.73 9.23 -5.54
N LEU A 101 2.71 9.85 -6.15
CA LEU A 101 2.82 10.39 -7.52
C LEU A 101 3.83 11.54 -7.65
N ALA A 102 3.96 12.35 -6.61
CA ALA A 102 4.87 13.49 -6.56
C ALA A 102 6.32 13.09 -6.20
N SER A 103 6.55 11.83 -5.81
CA SER A 103 7.89 11.31 -5.55
C SER A 103 8.68 11.11 -6.83
N GLU A 104 9.99 11.37 -6.79
CA GLU A 104 10.92 11.05 -7.87
C GLU A 104 10.98 9.55 -8.15
N ASP A 105 10.85 8.75 -7.09
CA ASP A 105 10.83 7.28 -7.12
C ASP A 105 9.51 6.80 -6.48
N LYS A 106 8.53 6.47 -7.33
CA LYS A 106 7.19 6.03 -6.93
C LYS A 106 7.25 4.68 -6.19
N GLU A 107 8.11 3.76 -6.63
CA GLU A 107 8.25 2.44 -6.02
C GLU A 107 8.85 2.55 -4.61
N ARG A 108 9.93 3.31 -4.46
CA ARG A 108 10.56 3.54 -3.15
C ARG A 108 9.63 4.29 -2.20
N ALA A 109 8.83 5.25 -2.70
CA ALA A 109 7.85 5.95 -1.87
C ALA A 109 6.74 5.00 -1.39
N LEU A 110 6.26 4.11 -2.26
CA LEU A 110 5.30 3.08 -1.88
C LEU A 110 5.89 2.07 -0.88
N GLU A 111 7.13 1.62 -1.09
CA GLU A 111 7.84 0.71 -0.19
C GLU A 111 7.89 1.27 1.24
N GLN A 112 8.24 2.56 1.39
CA GLN A 112 8.26 3.22 2.70
C GLN A 112 6.88 3.25 3.36
N LYS A 113 5.81 3.46 2.58
CA LYS A 113 4.43 3.44 3.08
C LYS A 113 4.01 2.03 3.50
N LEU A 114 4.36 1.01 2.72
CA LEU A 114 4.13 -0.39 3.06
C LEU A 114 4.92 -0.84 4.28
N MET A 115 6.17 -0.39 4.45
CA MET A 115 6.96 -0.64 5.66
C MET A 115 6.32 0.01 6.89
N ALA A 116 5.85 1.26 6.76
CA ALA A 116 5.14 1.93 7.84
C ALA A 116 3.85 1.20 8.22
N PHE A 117 3.08 0.75 7.23
CA PHE A 117 1.90 -0.08 7.42
C PHE A 117 2.25 -1.40 8.12
N HIS A 118 3.29 -2.11 7.64
CA HIS A 118 3.77 -3.37 8.22
C HIS A 118 4.11 -3.22 9.71
N MET A 119 4.84 -2.17 10.08
CA MET A 119 5.13 -1.86 11.48
C MET A 119 3.85 -1.46 12.25
N GLY A 120 2.93 -0.75 11.60
CA GLY A 120 1.62 -0.37 12.10
C GLY A 120 0.77 -1.57 12.53
N MET A 121 0.79 -2.66 11.75
CA MET A 121 0.00 -3.88 12.02
C MET A 121 0.25 -4.45 13.43
N PHE A 122 1.44 -4.27 13.99
CA PHE A 122 1.80 -4.80 15.31
C PHE A 122 1.67 -3.77 16.45
N THR A 123 1.41 -2.51 16.12
CA THR A 123 1.42 -1.40 17.09
C THR A 123 0.06 -0.72 17.23
N VAL A 124 -0.77 -0.80 16.19
CA VAL A 124 -2.11 -0.22 16.12
C VAL A 124 -3.16 -1.29 16.49
N PRO A 125 -4.31 -0.92 17.10
CA PRO A 125 -5.39 -1.87 17.33
C PRO A 125 -5.86 -2.50 16.02
N VAL A 126 -6.10 -3.82 16.05
CA VAL A 126 -6.42 -4.63 14.86
C VAL A 126 -7.58 -4.07 14.04
N ASP A 127 -8.56 -3.42 14.69
CA ASP A 127 -9.70 -2.80 14.03
C ASP A 127 -9.36 -1.68 13.04
N HIS A 128 -8.21 -1.02 13.22
CA HIS A 128 -7.77 0.07 12.34
C HIS A 128 -6.87 -0.44 11.20
N VAL A 129 -6.34 -1.66 11.30
CA VAL A 129 -5.40 -2.21 10.30
C VAL A 129 -6.06 -2.33 8.92
N ILE A 130 -7.33 -2.72 8.86
CA ILE A 130 -8.05 -2.80 7.58
C ILE A 130 -8.30 -1.40 7.01
N GLN A 131 -8.64 -0.43 7.85
CA GLN A 131 -8.86 0.95 7.42
C GLN A 131 -7.57 1.57 6.86
N ASP A 132 -6.44 1.32 7.52
CA ASP A 132 -5.12 1.74 7.04
C ASP A 132 -4.80 1.08 5.69
N TRP A 133 -5.16 -0.20 5.51
CA TRP A 133 -5.00 -0.91 4.24
C TRP A 133 -5.90 -0.35 3.14
N GLU A 134 -7.17 -0.07 3.41
CA GLU A 134 -8.11 0.50 2.42
C GLU A 134 -7.65 1.87 1.93
N THR A 135 -6.91 2.61 2.76
CA THR A 135 -6.29 3.88 2.40
C THR A 135 -5.07 3.69 1.47
N LEU A 136 -4.34 2.59 1.61
CA LEU A 136 -3.11 2.31 0.86
C LEU A 136 -3.34 1.47 -0.41
N GLU A 137 -4.37 0.62 -0.43
CA GLU A 137 -4.70 -0.32 -1.50
C GLU A 137 -4.77 0.34 -2.90
N PRO A 138 -5.44 1.50 -3.09
CA PRO A 138 -5.49 2.16 -4.39
C PRO A 138 -4.11 2.60 -4.91
N VAL A 139 -3.21 2.96 -4.00
CA VAL A 139 -1.84 3.37 -4.33
C VAL A 139 -1.01 2.15 -4.76
N VAL A 140 -1.16 1.03 -4.04
CA VAL A 140 -0.50 -0.24 -4.37
C VAL A 140 -0.92 -0.72 -5.76
N MET A 141 -2.22 -0.72 -6.04
CA MET A 141 -2.74 -1.14 -7.35
C MET A 141 -2.26 -0.26 -8.50
N HIS A 142 -2.01 1.03 -8.25
CA HIS A 142 -1.52 1.96 -9.28
C HIS A 142 -0.04 1.76 -9.59
N VAL A 143 0.81 1.67 -8.57
CA VAL A 143 2.26 1.48 -8.75
C VAL A 143 2.60 0.04 -9.16
N HIS A 144 1.90 -0.94 -8.58
CA HIS A 144 2.01 -2.35 -8.90
C HIS A 144 0.72 -2.86 -9.55
N ALA A 145 0.57 -2.59 -10.85
CA ALA A 145 -0.61 -3.01 -11.62
C ALA A 145 -0.91 -4.52 -11.59
N SER A 146 0.08 -5.36 -11.27
CA SER A 146 -0.05 -6.81 -11.12
C SER A 146 -0.24 -7.30 -9.67
N ALA A 147 -0.29 -6.40 -8.68
CA ALA A 147 -0.41 -6.79 -7.28
C ALA A 147 -1.77 -7.45 -6.99
N GLU A 148 -1.74 -8.67 -6.47
CA GLU A 148 -2.95 -9.37 -5.98
C GLU A 148 -3.32 -8.89 -4.58
N THR A 149 -3.91 -7.69 -4.47
CA THR A 149 -4.31 -7.08 -3.18
C THR A 149 -5.44 -7.83 -2.48
N GLY A 150 -6.28 -8.56 -3.23
CA GLY A 150 -7.44 -9.29 -2.68
C GLY A 150 -7.06 -10.41 -1.71
N GLN A 151 -5.93 -11.11 -1.93
CA GLN A 151 -5.47 -12.14 -0.98
C GLN A 151 -5.03 -11.53 0.35
N LEU A 152 -4.31 -10.40 0.28
CA LEU A 152 -3.89 -9.66 1.46
C LEU A 152 -5.11 -9.11 2.21
N ARG A 153 -6.10 -8.54 1.51
CA ARG A 153 -7.35 -8.08 2.12
C ARG A 153 -8.03 -9.19 2.92
N HIS A 154 -8.17 -10.39 2.35
CA HIS A 154 -8.75 -11.53 3.06
C HIS A 154 -7.91 -11.98 4.26
N ALA A 155 -6.59 -11.94 4.17
CA ALA A 155 -5.72 -12.26 5.30
C ALA A 155 -5.87 -11.24 6.43
N LEU A 156 -6.03 -9.96 6.11
CA LEU A 156 -6.29 -8.89 7.09
C LEU A 156 -7.67 -9.00 7.73
N GLU A 157 -8.72 -9.31 6.94
CA GLU A 157 -10.06 -9.62 7.46
C GLU A 157 -10.04 -10.81 8.41
N HIS A 158 -9.31 -11.87 8.06
CA HIS A 158 -9.14 -13.02 8.93
C HIS A 158 -8.37 -12.67 10.22
N TYR A 159 -7.30 -11.87 10.11
CA TYR A 159 -6.57 -11.37 11.26
C TYR A 159 -7.45 -10.53 12.20
N GLN A 160 -8.35 -9.70 11.66
CA GLN A 160 -9.31 -8.94 12.45
C GLN A 160 -10.31 -9.82 13.19
N LEU A 161 -10.89 -10.81 12.50
CA LEU A 161 -11.86 -11.72 13.11
C LEU A 161 -11.21 -12.68 14.12
N GLN A 162 -9.97 -13.08 13.88
CA GLN A 162 -9.22 -14.02 14.71
C GLN A 162 -7.76 -13.56 14.89
N PRO A 163 -7.49 -12.64 15.84
CA PRO A 163 -6.15 -12.12 16.07
C PRO A 163 -5.28 -13.14 16.81
N THR A 164 -4.66 -14.05 16.05
CA THR A 164 -3.70 -15.04 16.53
C THR A 164 -2.31 -14.74 15.96
N SER A 165 -1.27 -15.35 16.51
CA SER A 165 0.08 -15.24 15.96
C SER A 165 0.18 -15.75 14.53
N GLU A 166 -0.63 -16.76 14.17
CA GLU A 166 -0.62 -17.36 12.83
C GLU A 166 -1.28 -16.46 11.79
N SER A 167 -2.43 -15.86 12.11
CA SER A 167 -3.11 -14.93 11.20
C SER A 167 -2.33 -13.63 11.02
N ALA A 168 -1.69 -13.12 12.08
CA ALA A 168 -0.77 -11.99 11.99
C ALA A 168 0.45 -12.30 11.09
N ALA A 169 1.06 -13.48 11.24
CA ALA A 169 2.20 -13.89 10.43
C ALA A 169 1.83 -14.06 8.95
N ALA A 170 0.65 -14.62 8.66
CA ALA A 170 0.16 -14.78 7.29
C ALA A 170 -0.04 -13.43 6.59
N ALA A 171 -0.72 -12.48 7.24
CA ALA A 171 -0.91 -11.14 6.69
C ALA A 171 0.41 -10.38 6.55
N SER A 172 1.28 -10.45 7.56
CA SER A 172 2.63 -9.86 7.53
C SER A 172 3.47 -10.35 6.35
N ALA A 173 3.47 -11.66 6.08
CA ALA A 173 4.24 -12.23 4.98
C ALA A 173 3.76 -11.73 3.60
N MET A 174 2.46 -11.49 3.44
CA MET A 174 1.90 -10.93 2.21
C MET A 174 2.29 -9.46 2.01
N VAL A 175 2.31 -8.66 3.09
CA VAL A 175 2.81 -7.28 3.04
C VAL A 175 4.31 -7.25 2.72
N GLU A 176 5.09 -8.14 3.32
CA GLU A 176 6.53 -8.26 3.06
C GLU A 176 6.82 -8.68 1.61
N ALA A 177 5.97 -9.50 0.99
CA ALA A 177 6.06 -9.83 -0.43
C ALA A 177 5.79 -8.61 -1.34
N LEU A 178 4.90 -7.71 -0.93
CA LEU A 178 4.66 -6.45 -1.64
C LEU A 178 5.84 -5.48 -1.47
N ILE A 179 6.41 -5.36 -0.27
CA ILE A 179 7.60 -4.53 0.01
C ILE A 179 8.79 -4.97 -0.83
N ASN A 180 9.05 -6.28 -0.90
CA ASN A 180 10.15 -6.82 -1.70
C ASN A 180 9.86 -6.85 -3.21
N GLY A 181 8.78 -6.16 -3.63
CA GLY A 181 8.49 -5.85 -5.03
C GLY A 181 8.28 -7.09 -5.87
N GLY A 182 7.29 -7.93 -5.54
CA GLY A 182 6.74 -8.92 -6.48
C GLY A 182 7.79 -9.69 -7.30
N SER A 183 8.96 -9.95 -6.74
CA SER A 183 10.08 -10.57 -7.45
C SER A 183 9.64 -11.99 -7.78
N GLU A 184 9.28 -12.20 -9.04
CA GLU A 184 9.01 -13.50 -9.63
C GLU A 184 10.17 -14.51 -9.43
N GLU A 185 11.31 -14.08 -8.90
CA GLU A 185 12.49 -14.95 -8.74
C GLU A 185 12.66 -15.59 -7.36
N ASN A 186 12.01 -15.14 -6.28
CA ASN A 186 12.31 -15.70 -4.95
C ASN A 186 11.12 -16.10 -4.06
N VAL A 187 9.88 -15.74 -4.39
CA VAL A 187 8.71 -16.10 -3.55
C VAL A 187 8.04 -17.42 -3.97
N SER A 188 8.28 -17.92 -5.19
CA SER A 188 7.49 -19.02 -5.75
C SER A 188 7.86 -20.44 -5.28
N PHE A 189 9.08 -20.71 -4.81
CA PHE A 189 9.49 -22.11 -4.55
C PHE A 189 9.65 -22.53 -3.09
N ILE A 190 9.88 -21.61 -2.15
CA ILE A 190 10.14 -22.00 -0.74
C ILE A 190 8.85 -21.93 0.09
N GLY A 191 8.00 -20.94 -0.14
CA GLY A 191 6.74 -20.76 0.60
C GLY A 191 5.65 -21.78 0.23
N MET A 192 5.37 -21.98 -1.06
CA MET A 192 4.38 -22.98 -1.50
C MET A 192 4.81 -24.42 -1.14
N THR A 193 6.10 -24.76 -1.28
CA THR A 193 6.59 -26.10 -1.00
C THR A 193 6.57 -26.41 0.50
N ALA A 194 6.79 -25.41 1.37
CA ALA A 194 6.66 -25.57 2.81
C ALA A 194 5.19 -25.71 3.26
N GLY A 195 4.27 -24.92 2.69
CA GLY A 195 2.84 -24.97 3.03
C GLY A 195 2.16 -26.25 2.56
N VAL A 196 2.31 -26.59 1.27
CA VAL A 196 1.69 -27.80 0.69
C VAL A 196 2.39 -29.07 1.18
N GLY A 197 3.73 -29.05 1.31
CA GLY A 197 4.49 -30.17 1.87
C GLY A 197 4.20 -30.42 3.35
N GLY A 198 4.06 -29.36 4.15
CA GLY A 198 3.70 -29.44 5.56
C GLY A 198 2.31 -30.03 5.79
N PHE A 199 1.33 -29.61 4.97
CA PHE A 199 -0.03 -30.15 5.05
C PHE A 199 -0.08 -31.64 4.69
N ILE A 200 0.63 -32.07 3.63
CA ILE A 200 0.71 -33.49 3.24
C ILE A 200 1.36 -34.32 4.34
N ILE A 201 2.46 -33.85 4.94
CA ILE A 201 3.12 -34.56 6.05
C ILE A 201 2.22 -34.63 7.28
N ALA A 202 1.53 -33.54 7.64
CA ALA A 202 0.60 -33.52 8.77
C ALA A 202 -0.58 -34.48 8.56
N VAL A 203 -1.16 -34.52 7.36
CA VAL A 203 -2.24 -35.46 7.01
C VAL A 203 -1.74 -36.91 7.02
N LEU A 204 -0.56 -37.19 6.45
CA LEU A 204 0.03 -38.54 6.48
C LEU A 204 0.40 -38.99 7.91
N PHE A 205 0.90 -38.08 8.74
CA PHE A 205 1.22 -38.35 10.13
C PHE A 205 -0.05 -38.60 10.97
N TYR A 206 -1.08 -37.76 10.78
CA TYR A 206 -2.38 -37.92 11.42
C TYR A 206 -3.04 -39.26 11.04
N VAL A 207 -3.07 -39.60 9.75
CA VAL A 207 -3.60 -40.88 9.28
C VAL A 207 -2.74 -42.07 9.74
N GLY A 208 -1.42 -41.90 9.81
CA GLY A 208 -0.47 -42.92 10.30
C GLY A 208 -0.68 -43.25 11.79
N ILE A 209 -0.88 -42.23 12.63
CA ILE A 209 -1.19 -42.40 14.06
C ILE A 209 -2.56 -43.05 14.25
N LEU A 210 -3.57 -42.65 13.46
CA LEU A 210 -4.92 -43.21 13.57
C LEU A 210 -5.02 -44.67 13.07
N LYS A 211 -4.23 -45.06 12.06
CA LYS A 211 -4.26 -46.45 11.52
C LYS A 211 -3.37 -47.45 12.24
N HIS A 212 -2.39 -47.01 13.03
CA HIS A 212 -1.57 -47.90 13.84
C HIS A 212 -1.63 -47.51 15.33
N PRO A 213 -2.71 -47.84 16.05
CA PRO A 213 -2.64 -47.85 17.50
C PRO A 213 -1.54 -48.82 17.89
N ALA A 214 -0.48 -48.30 18.52
CA ALA A 214 0.64 -49.08 19.01
C ALA A 214 0.10 -50.30 19.76
N ARG A 215 0.32 -51.50 19.21
CA ARG A 215 0.02 -52.77 19.87
C ARG A 215 1.05 -53.01 20.97
N SER A 216 1.03 -52.16 22.00
CA SER A 216 1.63 -52.48 23.29
C SER A 216 0.56 -53.20 24.12
N LYS A 217 0.63 -54.54 24.13
CA LYS A 217 -0.02 -55.34 25.17
C LYS A 217 1.02 -56.24 25.81
N ILE A 218 1.49 -55.79 26.97
CA ILE A 218 2.13 -56.60 27.99
C ILE A 218 1.10 -57.62 28.52
N ARG A 219 1.41 -58.92 28.49
CA ARG A 219 1.14 -59.91 29.57
C ARG A 219 1.44 -61.34 29.10
N HIS A 220 2.40 -61.98 29.77
CA HIS A 220 2.15 -63.28 30.40
C HIS A 220 2.92 -63.34 31.71
N THR A 221 2.21 -63.02 32.79
CA THR A 221 2.45 -63.59 34.12
C THR A 221 2.10 -65.07 34.07
N ILE A 222 3.05 -65.97 34.26
CA ILE A 222 2.80 -67.31 34.80
C ILE A 222 3.84 -67.54 35.90
N LYS A 223 3.38 -67.43 37.14
CA LYS A 223 4.12 -67.85 38.32
C LYS A 223 3.34 -69.01 38.95
N GLU A 224 4.09 -70.05 39.30
CA GLU A 224 3.86 -71.08 40.33
C GLU A 224 3.26 -72.46 39.96
N ARG A 225 4.18 -73.45 39.90
CA ARG A 225 4.41 -74.53 40.88
C ARG A 225 3.70 -75.90 40.72
N ASN A 226 4.56 -76.94 40.61
CA ASN A 226 4.49 -78.36 41.00
C ASN A 226 3.43 -79.34 40.44
N SER A 227 3.92 -80.36 39.72
CA SER A 227 3.81 -81.78 40.07
C SER A 227 4.99 -82.56 39.49
#